data_AF-A0AAV0JVM0-F1
#
_entry.id   AF-A0AAV0JVM0-F1
#
_cell.length_a   1.000
_cell.length_b   1.000
_cell.length_c   1.000
_cell.angle_alpha   90.00
_cell.angle_beta   90.00
_cell.angle_gamma   90.00
#
_symmetry.space_group_name_H-M   'P 1'
#
loop_
_entity.id
_entity.type
_entity.pdbx_description
1 polymer ?
#
loop_
_entity_poly.entity_id
_entity_poly.type
_entity_poly.pdbx_seq_one_letter_code
_entity_poly.pdbx_strand_id
1 'polypeptide(L)'
;MYWAKKILEWTKGPEEALAVAIHLNNKYEIDGRDPNGYVGCMWSICGVHDQGWRERPVFGKIRYMNYAGCKRKFDVDGYVSYVKRLVGEVKKRKAESELSRNAKELCR
;
A
#
# COMPACT_ATOMS: atom_id res chain seq x y z
N MET A 1 2.68 -7.04 -0.26
CA MET A 1 1.84 -8.20 -0.70
C MET A 1 0.34 -7.89 -0.70
N TYR A 2 -0.36 -7.90 0.45
CA TYR A 2 -1.84 -7.78 0.49
C TYR A 2 -2.36 -6.55 -0.26
N TRP A 3 -1.76 -5.39 0.01
CA TRP A 3 -2.11 -4.11 -0.62
C TRP A 3 -2.04 -4.16 -2.16
N ALA A 4 -0.90 -4.55 -2.75
CA ALA A 4 -0.74 -4.61 -4.21
C ALA A 4 -1.68 -5.63 -4.87
N LYS A 5 -1.99 -6.75 -4.19
CA LYS A 5 -2.98 -7.73 -4.68
C LYS A 5 -4.40 -7.16 -4.70
N LYS A 6 -4.74 -6.25 -3.79
CA LYS A 6 -6.05 -5.58 -3.82
C LYS A 6 -6.14 -4.52 -4.90
N ILE A 7 -5.02 -3.89 -5.27
CA ILE A 7 -4.97 -3.04 -6.46
C ILE A 7 -5.33 -3.87 -7.70
N LEU A 8 -4.72 -5.05 -7.89
CA LEU A 8 -5.10 -5.97 -8.97
C LEU A 8 -6.59 -6.36 -8.97
N GLU A 9 -7.17 -6.61 -7.79
CA GLU A 9 -8.59 -7.01 -7.69
C GLU A 9 -9.56 -5.89 -8.06
N TRP A 10 -9.14 -4.62 -7.96
CA TRP A 10 -10.03 -3.45 -8.02
C TRP A 10 -9.69 -2.45 -9.13
N THR A 11 -8.74 -2.77 -10.01
CA THR A 11 -8.48 -2.02 -11.26
C THR A 11 -9.03 -2.78 -12.46
N LYS A 12 -9.03 -2.14 -13.64
CA LYS A 12 -9.61 -2.74 -14.86
C LYS A 12 -8.75 -3.87 -15.43
N GLY A 13 -7.45 -3.84 -15.14
CA GLY A 13 -6.49 -4.82 -15.62
C GLY A 13 -5.16 -4.79 -14.88
N PRO A 14 -4.28 -5.77 -15.16
CA PRO A 14 -2.98 -5.92 -14.50
C PRO A 14 -1.99 -4.80 -14.83
N GLU A 15 -2.02 -4.23 -16.04
CA GLU A 15 -1.16 -3.12 -16.45
C GLU A 15 -1.46 -1.86 -15.63
N GLU A 16 -2.76 -1.52 -15.49
CA GLU A 16 -3.22 -0.41 -14.65
C GLU A 16 -2.85 -0.67 -13.18
N ALA A 17 -3.08 -1.88 -12.69
CA ALA A 17 -2.72 -2.24 -11.31
C ALA A 17 -1.23 -2.07 -11.04
N LEU A 18 -0.38 -2.52 -11.96
CA LEU A 18 1.06 -2.43 -11.81
C LEU A 18 1.52 -0.97 -11.83
N ALA A 19 0.99 -0.16 -12.75
CA ALA A 19 1.30 1.28 -12.81
C ALA A 19 0.89 2.01 -11.52
N VAL A 20 -0.31 1.74 -11.00
CA VAL A 20 -0.81 2.32 -9.75
C VAL A 20 0.04 1.87 -8.56
N ALA A 21 0.35 0.58 -8.46
CA ALA A 21 1.16 0.05 -7.36
C ALA A 21 2.58 0.65 -7.37
N ILE A 22 3.26 0.68 -8.51
CA ILE A 22 4.59 1.28 -8.63
C ILE A 22 4.55 2.77 -8.31
N HIS A 23 3.56 3.51 -8.83
CA HIS A 23 3.43 4.94 -8.58
C HIS A 23 3.30 5.24 -7.08
N LEU A 24 2.39 4.55 -6.40
CA LEU A 24 2.14 4.77 -4.97
C LEU A 24 3.34 4.34 -4.12
N ASN A 25 3.96 3.19 -4.43
CA ASN A 25 5.16 2.72 -3.74
C ASN A 25 6.30 3.73 -3.87
N ASN A 26 6.58 4.18 -5.10
CA ASN A 26 7.67 5.13 -5.37
C ASN A 26 7.44 6.52 -4.78
N LYS A 27 6.18 6.91 -4.59
CA LYS A 27 5.82 8.23 -4.07
C LYS A 27 5.86 8.32 -2.55
N TYR A 28 5.44 7.26 -1.86
CA TYR A 28 5.17 7.33 -0.42
C TYR A 28 6.11 6.49 0.44
N GLU A 29 6.66 5.40 -0.08
CA GLU A 29 7.58 4.57 0.69
C GLU A 29 8.96 5.21 0.72
N ILE A 30 9.56 5.27 1.91
CA ILE A 30 10.90 5.86 2.08
C ILE A 30 11.99 4.98 1.43
N ASP A 31 11.75 3.68 1.35
CA ASP A 31 12.55 2.68 0.64
C ASP A 31 12.01 2.40 -0.78
N GLY A 32 11.10 3.24 -1.29
CA GLY A 32 10.59 3.16 -2.65
C GLY A 32 11.62 3.56 -3.72
N ARG A 33 11.25 3.41 -5.01
CA ARG A 33 12.14 3.61 -6.18
C ARG A 33 13.36 2.68 -6.17
N ASP A 34 13.19 1.52 -5.56
CA ASP A 34 14.21 0.50 -5.39
C ASP A 34 13.86 -0.76 -6.20
N PRO A 35 14.84 -1.54 -6.72
CA PRO A 35 14.58 -2.82 -7.37
C PRO A 35 13.67 -3.76 -6.58
N ASN A 36 13.77 -3.79 -5.25
CA ASN A 36 12.89 -4.60 -4.40
C ASN A 36 11.44 -4.12 -4.46
N GLY A 37 11.19 -2.81 -4.61
CA GLY A 37 9.85 -2.25 -4.80
C GLY A 37 9.22 -2.71 -6.13
N TYR A 38 9.99 -2.65 -7.22
CA TYR A 38 9.53 -3.13 -8.53
C TYR A 38 9.25 -4.64 -8.51
N VAL A 39 10.21 -5.44 -8.02
CA VAL A 39 10.07 -6.90 -7.93
C VAL A 39 8.95 -7.28 -6.96
N GLY A 40 8.75 -6.55 -5.86
CA GLY A 40 7.66 -6.77 -4.92
C GLY A 40 6.27 -6.51 -5.51
N CYS A 41 6.13 -5.49 -6.35
CA CYS A 41 4.91 -5.23 -7.13
C CYS A 41 4.68 -6.34 -8.16
N MET A 42 5.72 -6.73 -8.90
CA MET A 42 5.68 -7.80 -9.91
C MET A 42 5.37 -9.17 -9.30
N TRP A 43 5.92 -9.50 -8.14
CA TRP A 43 5.56 -10.71 -7.39
C TRP A 43 4.08 -10.69 -7.00
N SER A 44 3.58 -9.54 -6.56
CA SER A 44 2.21 -9.40 -6.08
C SER A 44 1.18 -9.49 -7.20
N ILE A 45 1.44 -8.86 -8.34
CA ILE A 45 0.47 -8.65 -9.43
C ILE A 45 0.70 -9.64 -10.58
N CYS A 46 1.95 -9.90 -10.94
CA CYS A 46 2.33 -10.72 -12.09
C CYS A 46 2.86 -12.11 -11.70
N GLY A 47 3.05 -12.40 -10.41
CA GLY A 47 3.54 -13.70 -9.93
C GLY A 47 5.03 -13.96 -10.17
N VAL A 48 5.82 -12.92 -10.41
CA VAL A 48 7.28 -13.06 -10.56
C VAL A 48 7.88 -13.69 -9.31
N HIS A 49 8.70 -14.74 -9.48
CA HIS A 49 9.26 -15.55 -8.39
C HIS A 49 8.22 -16.24 -7.47
N ASP A 50 6.96 -16.36 -7.91
CA ASP A 50 5.94 -17.20 -7.27
C ASP A 50 5.52 -18.34 -8.20
N GLN A 51 4.85 -19.34 -7.63
CA GLN A 51 4.23 -20.43 -8.39
C GLN A 51 2.78 -20.09 -8.77
N GLY A 52 2.19 -20.91 -9.65
CA GLY A 52 0.75 -20.85 -9.95
C GLY A 52 -0.11 -21.39 -8.81
N TRP A 53 -1.29 -20.80 -8.64
CA TRP A 53 -2.30 -21.18 -7.62
C TRP A 53 -3.62 -21.57 -8.27
N ARG A 54 -4.56 -22.07 -7.46
CA ARG A 54 -5.92 -22.40 -7.91
C ARG A 54 -6.55 -21.19 -8.60
N GLU A 55 -7.06 -21.43 -9.80
CA GLU A 55 -7.64 -20.40 -10.65
C GLU A 55 -8.86 -19.73 -10.02
N ARG A 56 -8.96 -18.41 -10.17
CA ARG A 56 -10.05 -17.57 -9.64
C ARG A 56 -10.39 -16.44 -10.63
N PRO A 57 -11.63 -15.95 -10.62
CA PRO A 57 -11.99 -14.72 -11.34
C PRO A 57 -11.04 -13.57 -10.96
N VAL A 58 -10.74 -12.72 -11.95
CA VAL A 58 -9.80 -11.58 -11.87
C VAL A 58 -8.33 -11.99 -11.73
N PHE A 59 -7.98 -12.89 -10.82
CA PHE A 59 -6.58 -13.24 -10.54
C PHE A 59 -6.00 -14.30 -11.49
N GLY A 60 -6.84 -15.07 -12.18
CA GLY A 60 -6.38 -16.29 -12.84
C GLY A 60 -5.66 -17.18 -11.82
N LYS A 61 -4.40 -17.54 -12.10
CA LYS A 61 -3.55 -18.37 -11.23
C LYS A 61 -2.63 -17.58 -10.29
N ILE A 62 -2.75 -16.26 -10.21
CA ILE A 62 -1.97 -15.45 -9.28
C ILE A 62 -2.38 -15.77 -7.83
N ARG A 63 -1.40 -15.85 -6.92
CA ARG A 63 -1.67 -16.12 -5.50
C ARG A 63 -2.68 -15.12 -4.93
N TYR A 64 -3.80 -15.63 -4.44
CA TYR A 64 -4.85 -14.81 -3.84
C TYR A 64 -4.62 -14.56 -2.34
N MET A 65 -4.99 -13.37 -1.87
CA MET A 65 -5.03 -13.02 -0.45
C MET A 65 -6.33 -12.27 -0.15
N ASN A 66 -6.99 -12.58 0.98
CA ASN A 66 -8.24 -11.92 1.38
C ASN A 66 -8.25 -11.55 2.86
N TYR A 67 -9.22 -10.70 3.21
CA TYR A 67 -9.40 -10.17 4.56
C TYR A 67 -9.57 -11.29 5.61
N ALA A 68 -10.42 -12.29 5.33
CA ALA A 68 -10.61 -13.43 6.22
C ALA A 68 -9.30 -14.21 6.45
N GLY A 69 -8.44 -14.32 5.44
CA GLY A 69 -7.12 -14.92 5.57
C GLY A 69 -6.17 -14.11 6.44
N CYS A 70 -6.22 -12.78 6.37
CA CYS A 70 -5.47 -11.90 7.28
C CYS A 70 -5.96 -12.02 8.72
N LYS A 71 -7.28 -12.02 8.95
CA LYS A 71 -7.89 -12.19 10.28
C LYS A 71 -7.48 -13.48 11.00
N ARG A 72 -7.26 -14.57 10.24
CA ARG A 72 -6.74 -15.83 10.81
C ARG A 72 -5.26 -15.79 11.18
N LYS A 73 -4.50 -14.80 10.68
CA LYS A 73 -3.04 -14.73 10.83
C LYS A 73 -2.56 -13.69 11.83
N PHE A 74 -3.30 -12.59 12.00
CA PHE A 74 -2.96 -11.54 12.95
C PHE A 74 -4.19 -10.71 13.33
N ASP A 75 -4.05 -9.90 14.38
CA ASP A 75 -5.08 -8.95 14.80
C ASP A 75 -5.19 -7.78 13.80
N VAL A 76 -6.11 -7.93 12.84
CA VAL A 76 -6.39 -6.93 11.81
C VAL A 76 -6.99 -5.67 12.42
N ASP A 77 -7.85 -5.81 13.43
CA ASP A 77 -8.56 -4.67 14.01
C ASP A 77 -7.62 -3.83 14.87
N GLY A 78 -6.67 -4.48 15.56
CA GLY A 78 -5.52 -3.84 16.21
C GLY A 78 -4.62 -3.08 15.22
N TYR A 79 -4.26 -3.69 14.09
CA TYR A 79 -3.47 -3.00 13.04
C TYR A 79 -4.20 -1.76 12.49
N VAL A 80 -5.51 -1.89 12.19
CA VAL A 80 -6.32 -0.76 11.70
C VAL A 80 -6.37 0.36 12.75
N SER A 81 -6.55 0.02 14.02
CA SER A 81 -6.58 0.99 15.12
C SER A 81 -5.23 1.70 15.30
N TYR A 82 -4.14 0.96 15.18
CA TYR A 82 -2.78 1.49 15.19
C TYR A 82 -2.54 2.51 14.07
N VAL A 83 -2.88 2.16 12.82
CA VAL A 83 -2.71 3.07 11.67
C VAL A 83 -3.58 4.31 11.80
N LYS A 84 -4.83 4.18 12.27
CA LYS A 84 -5.71 5.33 12.54
C LYS A 84 -5.08 6.33 13.51
N ARG A 85 -4.48 5.84 14.59
CA ARG A 85 -3.77 6.68 15.57
C ARG A 85 -2.57 7.39 14.94
N LEU A 86 -1.72 6.67 14.21
CA LEU A 86 -0.57 7.27 13.50
C LEU A 86 -0.98 8.39 12.54
N VAL A 87 -2.02 8.16 11.73
CA VAL A 87 -2.53 9.18 10.79
C VAL A 87 -3.05 10.40 11.54
N GLY A 88 -3.75 10.21 12.67
CA GLY A 88 -4.20 11.31 13.53
C GLY A 88 -3.04 12.16 14.06
N GLU A 89 -1.99 11.51 14.56
CA GLU A 89 -0.78 12.19 15.06
C GLU A 89 -0.03 12.94 13.95
N VAL A 90 0.14 12.33 12.77
CA VAL A 90 0.80 12.97 11.63
C VAL A 90 0.05 14.21 11.17
N LYS A 91 -1.30 14.14 11.10
CA LYS A 91 -2.13 15.31 10.74
C LYS A 91 -1.99 16.43 11.76
N LYS A 92 -1.99 16.11 13.06
CA LYS A 92 -1.79 17.09 14.14
C LYS A 92 -0.43 17.78 14.02
N ARG A 93 0.66 17.01 13.89
CA ARG A 93 2.03 17.56 13.72
C ARG A 93 2.14 18.46 12.49
N LYS A 94 1.51 18.07 11.37
CA LYS A 94 1.50 18.88 10.15
C LYS A 94 0.80 20.22 10.37
N ALA A 95 -0.39 20.22 10.99
CA ALA A 95 -1.10 21.45 11.30
C ALA A 95 -0.29 22.39 12.22
N GLU A 96 0.34 21.85 13.27
CA GLU A 96 1.21 22.62 14.17
C GLU A 96 2.42 23.21 13.44
N SER A 97 3.03 22.46 12.52
CA SER A 97 4.16 22.94 11.71
C SER A 97 3.78 24.07 10.75
N GLU A 98 2.59 23.99 10.14
CA GLU A 98 2.06 25.02 9.25
C GLU A 98 1.75 26.32 10.01
N LEU A 99 1.11 26.20 11.18
CA LEU A 99 0.88 27.32 12.11
C LEU A 99 2.18 28.02 12.51
N SER A 100 3.21 27.25 12.90
CA SER A 100 4.51 27.78 13.28
C SER A 100 5.22 28.50 12.12
N ARG A 101 5.12 27.97 10.89
CA ARG A 101 5.69 28.60 9.70
C ARG A 101 5.00 29.94 9.40
N ASN A 102 3.67 29.97 9.41
CA ASN A 102 2.90 31.18 9.13
C ASN A 102 3.16 32.27 10.18
N ALA A 103 3.30 31.91 11.45
CA ALA A 103 3.65 32.85 12.51
C ALA A 103 5.05 33.48 12.30
N LYS A 104 6.01 32.73 11.77
CA LYS A 104 7.35 33.25 11.43
C LYS A 104 7.35 34.16 10.20
N GLU A 105 6.44 33.94 9.26
CA GLU A 105 6.27 34.81 8.08
C GLU A 105 5.60 36.14 8.45
N LEU A 106 4.66 36.16 9.40
CA LEU A 106 3.99 37.37 9.90
C LEU A 106 4.87 38.28 10.77
N CYS A 107 5.92 37.74 11.40
CA CYS A 107 6.87 38.49 12.23
C CYS A 107 8.11 38.99 11.46
N ARG A 108 8.12 38.87 10.13
CA ARG A 108 9.13 39.45 9.23
C ARG A 108 8.55 40.64 8.48
#